data_AF-A0A841JE87-F1
#
_entry.id   AF-A0A841JE87-F1
#
_cell.length_a   1.000
_cell.length_b   1.000
_cell.length_c   1.000
_cell.angle_alpha   90.00
_cell.angle_beta   90.00
_cell.angle_gamma   90.00
#
_symmetry.space_group_name_H-M   'P 1'
#
loop_
_entity.id
_entity.type
_entity.pdbx_description
1 polymer ?
#
loop_
_entity_poly.entity_id
_entity_poly.type
_entity_poly.pdbx_seq_one_letter_code
_entity_poly.pdbx_strand_id
1 'polypeptide(L)'
;MNKISYKTYLNDRLKQVDFHGQLTHPLYVQVTYERKTIFFKSYYFELFSKSRYALELPDGSVKGVDMEQIIEKENEVIRFVIDKLKDGFSLEAFKKIYAYFSKDLCDVTEFDFITYLYLFFDDKKMPHMAELIKWGTLHVVTYDLIMDFKKILKEALYDELIEQAFEKAPPYLQLYSFMMHTKEWPMLCLTAMEWDNMETVRFFKEYVELHYPKLKSTTLIGQVNNWPKYRRKAF
;
A
#
# COMPACT_ATOMS: atom_id res chain seq x y z
N MET A 1 1.65 3.32 36.14
CA MET A 1 1.67 3.19 34.66
C MET A 1 2.74 4.10 34.11
N ASN A 2 3.73 3.54 33.41
CA ASN A 2 4.76 4.34 32.74
C ASN A 2 4.11 5.20 31.66
N LYS A 3 4.33 6.51 31.71
CA LYS A 3 3.68 7.46 30.78
C LYS A 3 4.38 7.38 29.42
N ILE A 4 3.69 6.82 28.43
CA ILE A 4 4.08 6.87 27.01
C ILE A 4 3.61 8.24 26.46
N SER A 5 4.47 8.92 25.70
CA SER A 5 4.06 10.08 24.90
C SER A 5 4.55 9.94 23.48
N TYR A 6 3.79 10.49 22.53
CA TYR A 6 4.16 10.51 21.13
C TYR A 6 3.74 11.82 20.47
N LYS A 7 4.40 12.16 19.36
CA LYS A 7 3.99 13.25 18.48
C LYS A 7 4.38 12.94 17.03
N THR A 8 3.54 13.38 16.11
CA THR A 8 3.80 13.38 14.67
C THR A 8 4.05 14.82 14.26
N TYR A 9 5.17 15.09 13.58
CA TYR A 9 5.61 16.47 13.29
C TYR A 9 6.42 16.56 12.00
N LEU A 10 6.35 17.71 11.33
CA LEU A 10 7.20 18.03 10.19
C LEU A 10 8.62 18.38 10.70
N ASN A 11 9.64 17.72 10.15
CA ASN A 11 11.02 17.90 10.59
C ASN A 11 11.69 19.05 9.83
N ASP A 12 11.51 20.28 10.33
CA ASP A 12 12.04 21.54 9.80
C ASP A 12 13.57 21.62 9.69
N ARG A 13 14.29 20.74 10.40
CA ARG A 13 15.77 20.63 10.31
C ARG A 13 16.25 19.96 9.04
N LEU A 14 15.36 19.24 8.33
CA LEU A 14 15.67 18.57 7.07
C LEU A 14 15.27 19.45 5.89
N LYS A 15 15.92 19.22 4.74
CA LYS A 15 15.54 19.89 3.50
C LYS A 15 14.08 19.59 3.16
N GLN A 16 13.42 20.60 2.59
CA GLN A 16 12.09 20.41 2.02
C GLN A 16 12.15 19.39 0.89
N VAL A 17 11.06 18.65 0.76
CA VAL A 17 10.82 17.66 -0.28
C VAL A 17 9.52 18.02 -0.99
N ASP A 18 9.44 17.67 -2.26
CA ASP A 18 8.18 17.77 -2.98
C ASP A 18 7.19 16.74 -2.43
N PHE A 19 5.98 17.19 -2.18
CA PHE A 19 4.83 16.37 -1.84
C PHE A 19 3.68 16.82 -2.74
N HIS A 20 3.65 16.25 -3.95
CA HIS A 20 2.62 16.50 -4.96
C HIS A 20 2.52 17.98 -5.35
N GLY A 21 3.66 18.59 -5.70
CA GLY A 21 3.73 20.00 -6.09
C GLY A 21 3.75 20.99 -4.93
N GLN A 22 3.67 20.52 -3.69
CA GLN A 22 3.84 21.34 -2.48
C GLN A 22 5.17 21.02 -1.81
N LEU A 23 6.01 22.04 -1.62
CA LEU A 23 7.23 21.90 -0.84
C LEU A 23 6.90 21.82 0.64
N THR A 24 7.27 20.71 1.28
CA THR A 24 7.05 20.47 2.70
C THR A 24 8.26 19.80 3.35
N HIS A 25 8.32 19.77 4.68
CA HIS A 25 9.36 19.02 5.39
C HIS A 25 8.92 17.56 5.60
N PRO A 26 9.86 16.60 5.63
CA PRO A 26 9.52 15.21 5.91
C PRO A 26 8.77 15.03 7.24
N LEU A 27 7.71 14.22 7.24
CA LEU A 27 6.96 13.89 8.45
C LEU A 27 7.68 12.83 9.30
N TYR A 28 7.82 13.09 10.59
CA TYR A 28 8.48 12.23 11.55
C TYR A 28 7.58 11.92 12.74
N VAL A 29 7.82 10.76 13.33
CA VAL A 29 7.21 10.32 14.59
C VAL A 29 8.28 10.33 15.67
N GLN A 30 7.93 10.93 16.80
CA GLN A 30 8.68 10.85 18.05
C GLN A 30 7.86 10.03 19.05
N VAL A 31 8.49 9.04 19.68
CA VAL A 31 7.90 8.28 20.79
C VAL A 31 8.84 8.27 21.99
N THR A 32 8.31 8.57 23.16
CA THR A 32 9.05 8.63 24.42
C THR A 32 8.47 7.65 25.44
N TYR A 33 9.34 6.84 26.04
CA TYR A 33 9.03 5.88 27.10
C TYR A 33 10.19 5.83 28.09
N GLU A 34 9.90 5.91 29.39
CA GLU A 34 10.92 5.89 30.47
C GLU A 34 12.10 6.86 30.23
N ARG A 35 11.81 8.09 29.84
CA ARG A 35 12.80 9.15 29.51
C ARG A 35 13.70 8.86 28.29
N LYS A 36 13.50 7.74 27.60
CA LYS A 36 14.15 7.43 26.32
C LYS A 36 13.23 7.82 25.18
N THR A 37 13.81 8.37 24.12
CA THR A 37 13.05 8.84 22.95
C THR A 37 13.63 8.25 21.69
N ILE A 38 12.76 7.76 20.80
CA ILE A 38 13.12 7.39 19.43
C ILE A 38 12.46 8.34 18.44
N PHE A 39 13.10 8.48 17.28
CA PHE A 39 12.61 9.23 16.15
C PHE A 39 12.69 8.36 14.91
N PHE A 40 11.67 8.41 14.06
CA PHE A 40 11.69 7.74 12.76
C PHE A 40 10.76 8.47 11.78
N LYS A 41 11.02 8.30 10.48
CA LYS A 41 10.20 8.90 9.42
C LYS A 41 8.87 8.16 9.32
N SER A 42 7.78 8.90 9.08
CA SER A 42 6.43 8.35 8.92
C SER A 42 6.38 7.42 7.69
N TYR A 43 5.82 6.22 7.86
CA TYR A 43 5.60 5.29 6.75
C TYR A 43 4.61 5.85 5.74
N TYR A 44 3.49 6.42 6.20
CA TYR A 44 2.44 6.93 5.32
C TYR A 44 2.90 8.16 4.52
N PHE A 45 3.72 9.02 5.12
CA PHE A 45 4.35 10.11 4.38
C PHE A 45 5.21 9.59 3.23
N GLU A 46 6.03 8.56 3.47
CA GLU A 46 6.85 7.95 2.41
C GLU A 46 6.03 7.22 1.34
N LEU A 47 4.95 6.55 1.77
CA LEU A 47 4.06 5.84 0.86
C LEU A 47 3.38 6.83 -0.07
N PHE A 48 2.70 7.82 0.51
CA PHE A 48 1.88 8.75 -0.25
C PHE A 48 2.68 9.84 -0.93
N SER A 49 3.97 10.06 -0.62
CA SER A 49 4.82 10.99 -1.38
C SER A 49 5.23 10.45 -2.76
N LYS A 50 4.94 9.19 -3.10
CA LYS A 50 5.29 8.64 -4.42
C LYS A 50 4.42 9.28 -5.50
N SER A 51 5.02 9.66 -6.63
CA SER A 51 4.36 10.34 -7.75
C SER A 51 3.09 9.64 -8.24
N ARG A 52 3.05 8.31 -8.21
CA ARG A 52 1.88 7.53 -8.64
C ARG A 52 0.62 7.70 -7.79
N TYR A 53 0.72 8.25 -6.58
CA TYR A 53 -0.43 8.60 -5.74
C TYR A 53 -0.88 10.05 -5.93
N ALA A 54 -0.23 10.78 -6.85
CA ALA A 54 -0.61 12.11 -7.26
C ALA A 54 -1.56 12.02 -8.48
N LEU A 55 -2.52 12.92 -8.53
CA LEU A 55 -3.38 13.16 -9.68
C LEU A 55 -3.08 14.55 -10.24
N GLU A 56 -2.53 14.60 -11.44
CA GLU A 56 -2.38 15.85 -12.19
C GLU A 56 -3.73 16.23 -12.82
N LEU A 57 -4.17 17.45 -12.58
CA LEU A 57 -5.42 18.00 -13.08
C LEU A 57 -5.18 18.80 -14.38
N PRO A 58 -6.22 19.00 -15.21
CA PRO A 58 -6.10 19.73 -16.47
C PRO A 58 -5.61 21.19 -16.33
N ASP A 59 -5.72 21.78 -15.14
CA ASP A 59 -5.25 23.12 -14.82
C ASP A 59 -3.77 23.16 -14.39
N GLY A 60 -3.08 22.00 -14.41
CA GLY A 60 -1.70 21.84 -13.98
C GLY A 60 -1.51 21.74 -12.46
N SER A 61 -2.60 21.75 -11.68
CA SER A 61 -2.53 21.46 -10.24
C SER A 61 -2.39 19.97 -9.98
N VAL A 62 -1.70 19.61 -8.91
CA VAL A 62 -1.54 18.21 -8.49
C VAL A 62 -2.31 18.01 -7.18
N LYS A 63 -3.16 16.98 -7.14
CA LYS A 63 -3.88 16.55 -5.95
C LYS A 63 -3.33 15.22 -5.44
N GLY A 64 -3.41 15.00 -4.15
CA GLY A 64 -3.05 13.73 -3.52
C GLY A 64 -3.65 13.63 -2.12
N VAL A 65 -3.12 12.74 -1.30
CA VAL A 65 -3.49 12.65 0.12
C VAL A 65 -3.09 13.92 0.87
N ASP A 66 -3.98 14.48 1.67
CA ASP A 66 -3.67 15.64 2.48
C ASP A 66 -2.78 15.28 3.68
N MET A 67 -1.90 16.21 4.08
CA MET A 67 -0.99 16.00 5.21
C MET A 67 -1.74 15.69 6.52
N GLU A 68 -2.91 16.29 6.71
CA GLU A 68 -3.76 16.03 7.89
C GLU A 68 -4.24 14.58 7.93
N GLN A 69 -4.64 14.01 6.80
CA GLN A 69 -5.05 12.61 6.68
C GLN A 69 -3.87 11.67 6.98
N ILE A 70 -2.66 12.01 6.52
CA ILE A 70 -1.44 11.25 6.84
C ILE A 70 -1.16 11.27 8.34
N ILE A 71 -1.23 12.45 8.97
CA ILE A 71 -1.02 12.59 10.42
C ILE A 71 -2.08 11.81 11.20
N GLU A 72 -3.34 11.85 10.77
CA GLU A 72 -4.42 11.08 11.40
C GLU A 72 -4.14 9.57 11.33
N LYS A 73 -3.81 9.07 10.14
CA LYS A 73 -3.47 7.65 9.91
C LYS A 73 -2.25 7.21 10.71
N GLU A 74 -1.24 8.08 10.80
CA GLU A 74 -0.04 7.88 11.59
C GLU A 74 -0.38 7.76 13.08
N ASN A 75 -1.21 8.67 13.60
CA ASN A 75 -1.63 8.63 14.99
C ASN A 75 -2.54 7.42 15.30
N GLU A 76 -3.37 7.00 14.34
CA GLU A 76 -4.20 5.80 14.44
C GLU A 76 -3.34 4.56 14.70
N VAL A 77 -2.33 4.30 13.85
CA VAL A 77 -1.46 3.12 14.00
C VAL A 77 -0.60 3.22 15.27
N ILE A 78 -0.13 4.41 15.65
CA ILE A 78 0.63 4.59 16.89
C ILE A 78 -0.22 4.18 18.11
N ARG A 79 -1.48 4.66 18.17
CA ARG A 79 -2.41 4.30 19.27
C ARG A 79 -2.67 2.80 19.29
N PHE A 80 -2.96 2.21 18.14
CA PHE A 80 -3.18 0.76 18.01
C PHE A 80 -1.99 -0.04 18.53
N VAL A 81 -0.76 0.32 18.15
CA VAL A 81 0.44 -0.42 18.57
C VAL A 81 0.71 -0.26 20.07
N ILE A 82 0.49 0.93 20.63
CA ILE A 82 0.58 1.15 22.08
C ILE A 82 -0.41 0.25 22.81
N ASP A 83 -1.67 0.22 22.38
CA ASP A 83 -2.71 -0.62 23.00
C ASP A 83 -2.42 -2.12 22.82
N LYS A 84 -1.87 -2.53 21.68
CA LYS A 84 -1.51 -3.93 21.41
C LYS A 84 -0.37 -4.44 22.28
N LEU A 85 0.58 -3.57 22.67
CA LEU A 85 1.74 -3.94 23.48
C LEU A 85 1.46 -3.97 24.99
N LYS A 86 0.54 -3.13 25.49
CA LYS A 86 0.17 -3.04 26.92
C LYS A 86 1.40 -3.02 27.84
N ASP A 87 1.49 -3.95 28.79
CA ASP A 87 2.59 -4.08 29.75
C ASP A 87 3.90 -4.56 29.11
N GLY A 88 3.85 -5.13 27.91
CA GLY A 88 5.02 -5.54 27.12
C GLY A 88 5.67 -4.40 26.32
N PHE A 89 5.29 -3.15 26.58
CA PHE A 89 5.80 -2.01 25.82
C PHE A 89 7.31 -1.81 26.03
N SER A 90 8.03 -1.76 24.91
CA SER A 90 9.38 -1.21 24.82
C SER A 90 9.50 -0.42 23.52
N LEU A 91 10.45 0.52 23.44
CA LEU A 91 10.68 1.31 22.23
C LEU A 91 11.07 0.43 21.02
N GLU A 92 11.78 -0.67 21.28
CA GLU A 92 12.15 -1.64 20.25
C GLU A 92 10.93 -2.45 19.77
N ALA A 93 10.13 -2.97 20.71
CA ALA A 93 8.90 -3.69 20.38
C ALA A 93 7.92 -2.78 19.63
N PHE A 94 7.76 -1.54 20.09
CA PHE A 94 6.94 -0.53 19.42
C PHE A 94 7.38 -0.32 17.97
N LYS A 95 8.67 -0.05 17.73
CA LYS A 95 9.18 0.20 16.38
C LYS A 95 8.97 -1.00 15.44
N LYS A 96 9.19 -2.22 15.94
CA LYS A 96 8.98 -3.45 15.17
C LYS A 96 7.51 -3.66 14.80
N ILE A 97 6.62 -3.50 15.78
CA ILE A 97 5.18 -3.74 15.60
C ILE A 97 4.54 -2.62 14.76
N TYR A 98 4.97 -1.37 14.94
CA TYR A 98 4.64 -0.25 14.05
C TYR A 98 5.01 -0.55 12.60
N ALA A 99 6.26 -0.97 12.34
CA ALA A 99 6.73 -1.24 10.98
C ALA A 99 5.99 -2.40 10.29
N TYR A 100 5.39 -3.30 11.07
CA TYR A 100 4.52 -4.35 10.56
C TYR A 100 3.12 -3.83 10.25
N PHE A 101 2.47 -3.19 11.23
CA PHE A 101 1.05 -2.81 11.12
C PHE A 101 0.80 -1.57 10.25
N SER A 102 1.82 -0.74 10.00
CA SER A 102 1.69 0.39 9.09
C SER A 102 1.69 0.00 7.61
N LYS A 103 2.14 -1.21 7.25
CA LYS A 103 2.27 -1.64 5.85
C LYS A 103 0.96 -1.58 5.10
N ASP A 104 0.95 -0.92 3.95
CA ASP A 104 -0.12 -1.03 2.97
C ASP A 104 0.01 -2.33 2.17
N LEU A 105 -1.00 -3.19 2.27
CA LEU A 105 -1.06 -4.48 1.59
C LEU A 105 -1.20 -4.32 0.07
N CYS A 106 -1.79 -3.22 -0.42
CA CYS A 106 -1.78 -2.88 -1.83
C CYS A 106 -0.35 -2.61 -2.31
N ASP A 107 0.38 -1.67 -1.68
CA ASP A 107 1.80 -1.39 -2.00
C ASP A 107 2.70 -2.64 -1.93
N VAL A 108 2.53 -3.46 -0.89
CA VAL A 108 3.38 -4.65 -0.70
C VAL A 108 3.15 -5.70 -1.78
N THR A 109 1.90 -5.90 -2.21
CA THR A 109 1.56 -6.90 -3.23
C THR A 109 1.81 -6.40 -4.66
N GLU A 110 1.78 -5.08 -4.87
CA GLU A 110 1.91 -4.49 -6.21
C GLU A 110 3.26 -4.81 -6.87
N PHE A 111 4.37 -4.78 -6.13
CA PHE A 111 5.69 -5.01 -6.73
C PHE A 111 5.82 -6.42 -7.34
N ASP A 112 5.39 -7.44 -6.62
CA ASP A 112 5.40 -8.82 -7.12
C ASP A 112 4.35 -9.01 -8.24
N PHE A 113 3.27 -8.22 -8.24
CA PHE A 113 2.32 -8.17 -9.34
C PHE A 113 2.91 -7.52 -10.60
N ILE A 114 3.66 -6.42 -10.47
CA ILE A 114 4.42 -5.80 -11.58
C ILE A 114 5.44 -6.79 -12.15
N THR A 115 6.10 -7.55 -11.27
CA THR A 115 7.03 -8.62 -11.66
C THR A 115 6.35 -9.67 -12.52
N TYR A 116 5.15 -10.10 -12.11
CA TYR A 116 4.32 -10.98 -12.91
C TYR A 116 3.99 -10.38 -14.29
N LEU A 117 3.56 -9.12 -14.35
CA LEU A 117 3.24 -8.46 -15.63
C LEU A 117 4.45 -8.41 -16.56
N TYR A 118 5.62 -8.04 -16.03
CA TYR A 118 6.87 -8.02 -16.79
C TYR A 118 7.12 -9.39 -17.44
N LEU A 119 7.09 -10.46 -16.64
CA LEU A 119 7.35 -11.82 -17.12
C LEU A 119 6.29 -12.29 -18.12
N PHE A 120 5.01 -11.96 -17.88
CA PHE A 120 3.93 -12.32 -18.80
C PHE A 120 4.16 -11.76 -20.20
N PHE A 121 4.52 -10.48 -20.33
CA PHE A 121 4.76 -9.87 -21.63
C PHE A 121 6.09 -10.30 -22.26
N ASP A 122 7.13 -10.54 -21.47
CA ASP A 122 8.40 -11.06 -21.97
C ASP A 122 8.24 -12.49 -22.55
N ASP A 123 7.51 -13.36 -21.85
CA ASP A 123 7.19 -14.72 -22.30
C ASP A 123 6.39 -14.71 -23.62
N LYS A 124 5.51 -13.70 -23.79
CA LYS A 124 4.74 -13.47 -25.02
C LYS A 124 5.56 -12.83 -26.14
N LYS A 125 6.88 -12.71 -25.98
CA LYS A 125 7.81 -12.07 -26.94
C LYS A 125 7.48 -10.61 -27.19
N MET A 126 7.03 -9.91 -26.14
CA MET A 126 6.77 -8.47 -26.13
C MET A 126 7.72 -7.75 -25.14
N PRO A 127 9.05 -7.85 -25.28
CA PRO A 127 10.01 -7.34 -24.29
C PRO A 127 9.93 -5.81 -24.11
N HIS A 128 9.59 -5.05 -25.16
CA HIS A 128 9.39 -3.60 -25.04
C HIS A 128 8.14 -3.24 -24.23
N MET A 129 7.10 -4.06 -24.26
CA MET A 129 5.94 -3.90 -23.39
C MET A 129 6.31 -4.22 -21.93
N ALA A 130 7.11 -5.26 -21.71
CA ALA A 130 7.62 -5.60 -20.39
C ALA A 130 8.43 -4.44 -19.78
N GLU A 131 9.37 -3.85 -20.53
CA GLU A 131 10.10 -2.67 -20.10
C GLU A 131 9.18 -1.46 -19.88
N LEU A 132 8.20 -1.22 -20.77
CA LEU A 132 7.22 -0.14 -20.59
C LEU A 132 6.45 -0.29 -19.27
N ILE A 133 6.05 -1.50 -18.89
CA ILE A 133 5.38 -1.78 -17.61
C ILE A 133 6.31 -1.49 -16.44
N LYS A 134 7.56 -1.97 -16.50
CA LYS A 134 8.57 -1.75 -15.45
C LYS A 134 8.78 -0.27 -15.16
N TRP A 135 8.89 0.56 -16.20
CA TRP A 135 9.10 2.00 -16.04
C TRP A 135 7.80 2.77 -15.78
N GLY A 136 6.72 2.42 -16.47
CA GLY A 136 5.43 3.11 -16.35
C GLY A 136 4.83 3.00 -14.95
N THR A 137 4.95 1.84 -14.31
CA THR A 137 4.40 1.59 -12.95
C THR A 137 5.11 2.37 -11.83
N LEU A 138 6.21 3.07 -12.13
CA LEU A 138 6.78 4.08 -11.22
C LEU A 138 5.92 5.35 -11.14
N HIS A 139 5.11 5.61 -12.17
CA HIS A 139 4.34 6.83 -12.35
C HIS A 139 2.83 6.61 -12.34
N VAL A 140 2.37 5.40 -12.64
CA VAL A 140 0.94 5.05 -12.61
C VAL A 140 0.68 3.94 -11.61
N VAL A 141 -0.51 3.95 -11.00
CA VAL A 141 -1.00 2.82 -10.21
C VAL A 141 -1.21 1.63 -11.14
N THR A 142 -0.70 0.45 -10.76
CA THR A 142 -0.73 -0.73 -11.62
C THR A 142 -2.15 -1.21 -11.90
N TYR A 143 -3.09 -1.01 -10.97
CA TYR A 143 -4.50 -1.32 -11.16
C TYR A 143 -5.12 -0.55 -12.35
N ASP A 144 -4.83 0.74 -12.47
CA ASP A 144 -5.37 1.58 -13.55
C ASP A 144 -4.82 1.12 -14.92
N LEU A 145 -3.54 0.76 -14.97
CA LEU A 145 -2.91 0.15 -16.15
C LEU A 145 -3.64 -1.13 -16.59
N ILE A 146 -4.04 -1.98 -15.64
CA ILE A 146 -4.79 -3.21 -15.94
C ILE A 146 -6.20 -2.90 -16.43
N MET A 147 -6.86 -1.88 -15.88
CA MET A 147 -8.16 -1.43 -16.38
C MET A 147 -8.08 -0.89 -17.81
N ASP A 148 -6.99 -0.26 -18.19
CA ASP A 148 -6.76 0.17 -19.57
C ASP A 148 -6.40 -1.00 -20.49
N PHE A 149 -5.62 -1.98 -20.01
CA PHE A 149 -5.36 -3.23 -20.74
C PHE A 149 -6.64 -3.96 -21.12
N LYS A 150 -7.66 -3.96 -20.25
CA LYS A 150 -8.98 -4.51 -20.56
C LYS A 150 -9.63 -3.89 -21.80
N LYS A 151 -9.35 -2.61 -22.07
CA LYS A 151 -9.92 -1.85 -23.19
C LYS A 151 -9.14 -2.02 -24.48
N ILE A 152 -7.81 -2.18 -24.38
CA ILE A 152 -6.90 -2.10 -25.54
C ILE A 152 -6.36 -3.46 -26.00
N LEU A 153 -6.22 -4.44 -25.10
CA LEU A 153 -5.71 -5.75 -25.45
C LEU A 153 -6.81 -6.56 -26.13
N LYS A 154 -6.39 -7.52 -26.96
CA LYS A 154 -7.31 -8.56 -27.45
C LYS A 154 -7.86 -9.32 -26.25
N GLU A 155 -9.17 -9.56 -26.25
CA GLU A 155 -9.90 -10.24 -25.16
C GLU A 155 -9.18 -11.50 -24.68
N ALA A 156 -8.80 -12.41 -25.60
CA ALA A 156 -8.09 -13.63 -25.27
C ALA A 156 -6.74 -13.42 -24.54
N LEU A 157 -6.01 -12.35 -24.88
CA LEU A 157 -4.74 -12.04 -24.21
C LEU A 157 -4.98 -11.45 -22.81
N TYR A 158 -6.01 -10.60 -22.67
CA TYR A 158 -6.39 -10.04 -21.38
C TYR A 158 -6.92 -11.12 -20.44
N ASP A 159 -7.79 -12.01 -20.92
CA ASP A 159 -8.33 -13.11 -20.12
C ASP A 159 -7.21 -14.04 -19.65
N GLU A 160 -6.28 -14.39 -20.54
CA GLU A 160 -5.10 -15.18 -20.17
C GLU A 160 -4.24 -14.48 -19.11
N LEU A 161 -4.04 -13.16 -19.23
CA LEU A 161 -3.31 -12.37 -18.24
C LEU A 161 -4.00 -12.41 -16.88
N ILE A 162 -5.32 -12.26 -16.82
CA ILE A 162 -6.07 -12.24 -15.55
C ILE A 162 -6.14 -13.64 -14.93
N GLU A 163 -6.33 -14.68 -15.73
CA GLU A 163 -6.35 -16.07 -15.25
C GLU A 163 -5.00 -16.49 -14.68
N GLN A 164 -3.91 -16.22 -15.39
CA GLN A 164 -2.57 -16.53 -14.90
C GLN A 164 -2.17 -15.69 -13.69
N ALA A 165 -2.66 -14.45 -13.58
CA ALA A 165 -2.39 -13.60 -12.41
C ALA A 165 -2.89 -14.23 -11.12
N PHE A 166 -4.04 -14.92 -11.15
CA PHE A 166 -4.59 -15.58 -9.97
C PHE A 166 -3.67 -16.70 -9.42
N GLU A 167 -2.98 -17.40 -10.32
CA GLU A 167 -2.10 -18.51 -9.97
C GLU A 167 -0.66 -18.07 -9.68
N LYS A 168 -0.17 -17.07 -10.41
CA LYS A 168 1.26 -16.70 -10.45
C LYS A 168 1.59 -15.39 -9.75
N ALA A 169 0.59 -14.56 -9.44
CA ALA A 169 0.80 -13.25 -8.84
C ALA A 169 0.15 -13.16 -7.44
N PRO A 170 0.59 -12.21 -6.60
CA PRO A 170 -0.13 -11.85 -5.39
C PRO A 170 -1.55 -11.33 -5.70
N PRO A 171 -2.46 -11.29 -4.71
CA PRO A 171 -3.84 -10.87 -4.88
C PRO A 171 -3.99 -9.33 -4.95
N TYR A 172 -3.06 -8.64 -5.63
CA TYR A 172 -3.01 -7.19 -5.75
C TYR A 172 -4.29 -6.64 -6.38
N LEU A 173 -4.76 -7.23 -7.48
CA LEU A 173 -5.96 -6.76 -8.18
C LEU A 173 -7.19 -6.81 -7.28
N GLN A 174 -7.38 -7.91 -6.56
CA GLN A 174 -8.52 -8.12 -5.67
C GLN A 174 -8.44 -7.17 -4.46
N LEU A 175 -7.25 -6.98 -3.90
CA LEU A 175 -7.01 -6.02 -2.81
C LEU A 175 -7.31 -4.59 -3.25
N TYR A 176 -6.74 -4.15 -4.38
CA TYR A 176 -6.92 -2.78 -4.84
C TYR A 176 -8.37 -2.52 -5.26
N SER A 177 -9.02 -3.47 -5.93
CA SER A 177 -10.44 -3.35 -6.29
C SER A 177 -11.35 -3.28 -5.06
N PHE A 178 -11.04 -4.05 -4.01
CA PHE A 178 -11.72 -3.94 -2.71
C PHE A 178 -11.55 -2.55 -2.08
N MET A 179 -10.36 -1.96 -2.19
CA MET A 179 -10.12 -0.59 -1.70
C MET A 179 -10.91 0.45 -2.47
N MET A 180 -10.95 0.33 -3.79
CA MET A 180 -11.79 1.18 -4.66
C MET A 180 -13.28 1.06 -4.35
N HIS A 181 -13.72 -0.10 -3.86
CA HIS A 181 -15.11 -0.34 -3.48
C HIS A 181 -15.47 0.22 -2.09
N THR A 182 -14.50 0.27 -1.18
CA THR A 182 -14.76 0.54 0.25
C THR A 182 -14.26 1.89 0.74
N LYS A 183 -13.35 2.54 0.01
CA LYS A 183 -12.76 3.82 0.37
C LYS A 183 -12.83 4.82 -0.78
N GLU A 184 -12.87 6.08 -0.40
CA GLU A 184 -12.73 7.18 -1.34
C GLU A 184 -11.25 7.48 -1.59
N TRP A 185 -10.92 7.82 -2.83
CA TRP A 185 -9.64 8.41 -3.17
C TRP A 185 -9.46 9.73 -2.38
N PRO A 186 -8.25 10.07 -1.88
CA PRO A 186 -6.93 9.50 -2.19
C PRO A 186 -6.42 8.40 -1.26
N MET A 187 -7.15 8.06 -0.19
CA MET A 187 -6.68 7.14 0.86
C MET A 187 -6.94 5.65 0.55
N LEU A 188 -6.56 5.22 -0.65
CA LEU A 188 -6.75 3.86 -1.16
C LEU A 188 -5.67 2.88 -0.68
N CYS A 189 -5.50 2.77 0.64
CA CYS A 189 -4.58 1.81 1.25
C CYS A 189 -5.34 0.80 2.13
N LEU A 190 -4.88 -0.45 2.17
CA LEU A 190 -5.32 -1.44 3.14
C LEU A 190 -4.15 -1.75 4.07
N THR A 191 -4.17 -1.21 5.27
CA THR A 191 -3.07 -1.42 6.20
C THR A 191 -3.12 -2.83 6.80
N ALA A 192 -1.96 -3.37 7.15
CA ALA A 192 -1.87 -4.62 7.91
C ALA A 192 -2.62 -4.52 9.26
N MET A 193 -2.73 -3.30 9.83
CA MET A 193 -3.57 -3.01 10.99
C MET A 193 -5.06 -3.25 10.68
N GLU A 194 -5.57 -2.68 9.59
CA GLU A 194 -6.97 -2.86 9.19
C GLU A 194 -7.27 -4.32 8.85
N TRP A 195 -6.31 -5.03 8.26
CA TRP A 195 -6.44 -6.45 7.94
C TRP A 195 -6.42 -7.38 9.17
N ASP A 196 -5.81 -6.95 10.28
CA ASP A 196 -5.82 -7.68 11.56
C ASP A 196 -7.25 -7.74 12.17
N ASN A 197 -8.17 -6.89 11.70
CA ASN A 197 -9.57 -6.92 12.11
C ASN A 197 -10.35 -8.01 11.35
N MET A 198 -10.97 -8.92 12.09
CA MET A 198 -11.82 -9.99 11.54
C MET A 198 -13.00 -9.48 10.70
N GLU A 199 -13.55 -8.30 11.02
CA GLU A 199 -14.62 -7.70 10.23
C GLU A 199 -14.14 -7.29 8.84
N THR A 200 -12.93 -6.71 8.73
CA THR A 200 -12.31 -6.39 7.45
C THR A 200 -12.10 -7.64 6.60
N VAL A 201 -11.59 -8.72 7.22
CA VAL A 201 -11.41 -10.01 6.52
C VAL A 201 -12.74 -10.58 6.06
N ARG A 202 -13.81 -10.46 6.87
CA ARG A 202 -15.16 -10.88 6.50
C ARG A 202 -15.70 -10.06 5.32
N PHE A 203 -15.59 -8.74 5.35
CA PHE A 203 -16.04 -7.89 4.24
C PHE A 203 -15.26 -8.15 2.96
N PHE A 204 -13.95 -8.38 3.05
CA PHE A 204 -13.17 -8.81 1.91
C PHE A 204 -13.65 -10.16 1.35
N LYS A 205 -13.96 -11.12 2.23
CA LYS A 205 -14.52 -12.42 1.81
C LYS A 205 -15.82 -12.23 1.03
N GLU A 206 -16.77 -11.48 1.57
CA GLU A 206 -18.07 -11.20 0.96
C GLU A 206 -17.92 -10.49 -0.39
N TYR A 207 -17.03 -9.48 -0.44
CA TYR A 207 -16.70 -8.77 -1.66
C TYR A 207 -16.15 -9.72 -2.75
N VAL A 208 -15.20 -10.59 -2.38
CA VAL A 208 -14.62 -11.55 -3.32
C VAL A 208 -15.65 -12.54 -3.85
N GLU A 209 -16.53 -13.06 -2.99
CA GLU A 209 -17.58 -14.01 -3.38
C GLU A 209 -18.58 -13.38 -4.35
N LEU A 210 -18.84 -12.07 -4.21
CA LEU A 210 -19.72 -11.32 -5.09
C LEU A 210 -19.07 -10.95 -6.43
N HIS A 211 -17.85 -10.43 -6.40
CA HIS A 211 -17.21 -9.80 -7.57
C HIS A 211 -16.26 -10.73 -8.34
N TYR A 212 -15.80 -11.80 -7.71
CA TYR A 212 -14.88 -12.78 -8.30
C TYR A 212 -15.41 -14.21 -8.08
N PRO A 213 -16.60 -14.57 -8.60
CA PRO A 213 -17.28 -15.83 -8.28
C PRO A 213 -16.51 -17.09 -8.74
N LYS A 214 -15.56 -16.94 -9.66
CA LYS A 214 -14.67 -18.03 -10.10
C LYS A 214 -13.53 -18.31 -9.12
N LEU A 215 -13.25 -17.39 -8.19
CA LEU A 215 -12.13 -17.47 -7.25
C LEU A 215 -12.61 -17.89 -5.86
N LYS A 216 -11.82 -18.72 -5.18
CA LYS A 216 -12.11 -19.13 -3.80
C LYS A 216 -11.66 -18.05 -2.83
N SER A 217 -12.60 -17.43 -2.12
CA SER A 217 -12.33 -16.40 -1.12
C SER A 217 -11.34 -16.84 -0.03
N THR A 218 -11.43 -18.10 0.41
CA THR A 218 -10.50 -18.68 1.38
C THR A 218 -9.06 -18.76 0.85
N THR A 219 -8.86 -19.07 -0.43
CA THR A 219 -7.55 -19.06 -1.07
C THR A 219 -6.98 -17.64 -1.12
N LEU A 220 -7.79 -16.67 -1.55
CA LEU A 220 -7.38 -15.26 -1.63
C LEU A 220 -7.01 -14.70 -0.25
N ILE A 221 -7.80 -14.97 0.79
CA ILE A 221 -7.47 -14.60 2.17
C ILE A 221 -6.14 -15.23 2.60
N GLY A 222 -5.90 -16.51 2.26
CA GLY A 222 -4.63 -17.17 2.50
C GLY A 222 -3.45 -16.52 1.78
N GLN A 223 -3.65 -16.08 0.54
CA GLN A 223 -2.65 -15.32 -0.23
C GLN A 223 -2.40 -13.94 0.40
N VAL A 224 -3.44 -13.21 0.83
CA VAL A 224 -3.26 -11.93 1.53
C VAL A 224 -2.51 -12.16 2.85
N ASN A 225 -2.86 -13.17 3.64
CA ASN A 225 -2.16 -13.50 4.89
C ASN A 225 -0.68 -13.88 4.70
N ASN A 226 -0.30 -14.34 3.50
CA ASN A 226 1.09 -14.61 3.14
C ASN A 226 1.86 -13.34 2.73
N TRP A 227 1.28 -12.14 2.84
CA TRP A 227 1.93 -10.89 2.46
C TRP A 227 3.35 -10.68 3.00
N PRO A 228 3.73 -11.12 4.22
CA PRO A 228 5.09 -10.94 4.72
C PRO A 228 6.15 -11.71 3.90
N LYS A 229 5.72 -12.65 3.04
CA LYS A 229 6.59 -13.44 2.16
C LYS A 229 6.78 -12.80 0.78
N TYR A 230 5.90 -11.88 0.37
CA TYR A 230 6.09 -11.12 -0.86
C TYR A 230 7.34 -10.27 -0.71
N ARG A 231 8.23 -10.33 -1.69
CA ARG A 231 9.55 -9.71 -1.58
C ARG A 231 9.63 -8.55 -2.54
N ARG A 232 10.20 -7.43 -2.10
CA ARG A 232 10.91 -6.55 -3.02
C ARG A 232 12.22 -7.21 -3.44
N LYS A 233 12.16 -8.28 -4.26
CA LYS A 233 13.35 -8.76 -4.98
C LYS A 233 13.52 -7.86 -6.19
N ALA A 234 14.47 -6.94 -6.11
CA ALA A 234 14.78 -6.04 -7.22
C ALA A 234 15.03 -6.85 -8.51
N PHE A 235 14.40 -6.41 -9.60
CA PHE A 235 14.98 -6.54 -10.93
C PHE A 235 16.23 -5.67 -11.04
#